data_AF-A0A2L2XTX9-F1
#
_entry.id   AF-A0A2L2XTX9-F1
#
_cell.length_a   1.000
_cell.length_b   1.000
_cell.length_c   1.000
_cell.angle_alpha   90.00
_cell.angle_beta   90.00
_cell.angle_gamma   90.00
#
_symmetry.space_group_name_H-M   'P 1'
#
loop_
_entity.id
_entity.type
_entity.pdbx_description
1 polymer ?
#
loop_
_entity_poly.entity_id
_entity_poly.type
_entity_poly.pdbx_seq_one_letter_code
_entity_poly.pdbx_strand_id
1 'polypeptide(L)'
;MADKTLKALVNTVIKALPQDSSTLTDSQKFPLAKGDTLAIKQYRSAPNNHWEIQLETPRDGMTTWFAFISHVEIFVDQNFKQNLVNIATQEWEFFKKGKRKEREDGFWQRIVTYWKEALNRNDIDTRFDVGNVPWSAAFISWIMTKAGAADKFKRDASHSVYIRDSVKKRKDQVINAPFVAFKIDEVTPEIGDLVCAPRQSGVTYDTNKNYISHCDLVVAKRTNEIDIIGGNVSDSVTQKTLKLDTNGKVKDTTRPWFVVIKNLL
;
A
#
# COMPACT_ATOMS: atom_id res chain seq x y z
N MET A 1 -21.56 3.06 -13.84
CA MET A 1 -20.91 2.47 -12.65
C MET A 1 -20.16 3.59 -11.97
N ALA A 2 -20.14 3.62 -10.64
CA ALA A 2 -19.39 4.64 -9.91
C ALA A 2 -17.90 4.52 -10.22
N ASP A 3 -17.21 5.65 -10.41
CA ASP A 3 -15.77 5.66 -10.71
C ASP A 3 -14.91 5.24 -9.51
N LYS A 4 -15.49 5.24 -8.30
CA LYS A 4 -14.83 4.87 -7.05
C LYS A 4 -15.83 4.22 -6.11
N THR A 5 -15.35 3.21 -5.39
CA THR A 5 -16.18 2.43 -4.48
C THR A 5 -15.53 2.41 -3.11
N LEU A 6 -16.35 2.59 -2.07
CA LEU A 6 -16.01 2.21 -0.70
C LEU A 6 -16.69 0.89 -0.38
N LYS A 7 -15.96 -0.07 0.18
CA LYS A 7 -16.47 -1.36 0.63
C LYS A 7 -16.21 -1.54 2.12
N ALA A 8 -17.21 -2.02 2.86
CA ALA A 8 -17.04 -2.40 4.24
C ALA A 8 -16.29 -3.75 4.37
N LEU A 9 -15.18 -3.75 5.10
CA LEU A 9 -14.40 -4.96 5.42
C LEU A 9 -14.96 -5.69 6.65
N VAL A 10 -15.65 -4.95 7.52
CA VAL A 10 -16.36 -5.41 8.72
C VAL A 10 -17.69 -4.67 8.83
N ASN A 11 -18.61 -5.16 9.66
CA ASN A 11 -19.79 -4.37 10.01
C ASN A 11 -19.32 -3.05 10.63
N THR A 12 -19.72 -1.94 10.05
CA THR A 12 -19.20 -0.62 10.42
C THR A 12 -20.29 0.44 10.39
N VAL A 13 -19.93 1.63 10.83
CA VAL A 13 -20.80 2.80 10.89
C VAL A 13 -20.15 3.93 10.10
N ILE A 14 -20.92 4.48 9.16
CA ILE A 14 -20.58 5.69 8.41
C ILE A 14 -21.17 6.88 9.15
N LYS A 15 -20.40 7.96 9.29
CA LYS A 15 -20.63 9.01 10.31
C LYS A 15 -20.64 10.40 9.70
N ALA A 16 -21.43 11.31 10.24
CA ALA A 16 -21.44 12.71 9.83
C ALA A 16 -20.19 13.49 10.30
N LEU A 17 -19.47 12.96 11.31
CA LEU A 17 -18.24 13.53 11.85
C LEU A 17 -17.17 12.44 12.07
N PRO A 18 -15.87 12.76 11.96
CA PRO A 18 -14.77 11.81 12.15
C PRO A 18 -14.51 11.56 13.65
N GLN A 19 -15.49 10.99 14.36
CA GLN A 19 -15.39 10.68 15.78
C GLN A 19 -15.94 9.27 16.10
N ASP A 20 -15.99 8.91 17.37
CA ASP A 20 -16.58 7.65 17.80
C ASP A 20 -18.09 7.64 17.49
N SER A 21 -18.63 6.49 17.06
CA SER A 21 -20.07 6.37 16.74
C SER A 21 -20.97 6.44 17.98
N SER A 22 -20.44 6.17 19.17
CA SER A 22 -21.16 6.26 20.44
C SER A 22 -21.47 7.70 20.84
N THR A 23 -20.72 8.67 20.32
CA THR A 23 -20.95 10.11 20.60
C THR A 23 -21.87 10.78 19.59
N LEU A 24 -22.38 10.03 18.60
CA LEU A 24 -23.24 10.53 17.53
C LEU A 24 -24.67 10.04 17.69
N THR A 25 -25.63 10.91 17.36
CA THR A 25 -27.05 10.54 17.30
C THR A 25 -27.32 9.61 16.10
N ASP A 26 -28.48 8.95 16.10
CA ASP A 26 -28.86 8.06 14.99
C ASP A 26 -29.08 8.80 13.67
N SER A 27 -29.41 10.10 13.71
CA SER A 27 -29.47 10.95 12.52
C SER A 27 -28.09 11.33 11.95
N GLN A 28 -27.02 11.14 12.71
CA GLN A 28 -25.65 11.49 12.32
C GLN A 28 -24.84 10.28 11.85
N LYS A 29 -25.46 9.11 11.72
CA LYS A 29 -24.74 7.88 11.38
C LYS A 29 -25.65 6.87 10.73
N PHE A 30 -25.06 5.96 9.97
CA PHE A 30 -25.79 4.81 9.45
C PHE A 30 -24.90 3.57 9.38
N PRO A 31 -25.47 2.36 9.54
CA PRO A 31 -24.71 1.13 9.44
C PRO A 31 -24.38 0.81 7.98
N LEU A 32 -23.23 0.16 7.78
CA LEU A 32 -22.83 -0.47 6.53
C LEU A 32 -22.37 -1.90 6.86
N ALA A 33 -23.07 -2.91 6.34
CA ALA A 33 -22.75 -4.29 6.67
C ALA A 33 -21.49 -4.74 5.94
N LYS A 34 -20.77 -5.72 6.50
CA LYS A 34 -19.58 -6.29 5.87
C LYS A 34 -19.90 -6.77 4.45
N GLY A 35 -19.10 -6.33 3.49
CA GLY A 35 -19.26 -6.65 2.07
C GLY A 35 -20.09 -5.63 1.29
N ASP A 36 -20.93 -4.84 1.95
CA ASP A 36 -21.70 -3.78 1.30
C ASP A 36 -20.79 -2.68 0.78
N THR A 37 -21.27 -2.00 -0.27
CA THR A 37 -20.53 -0.97 -0.97
C THR A 37 -21.29 0.35 -1.05
N LEU A 38 -20.54 1.44 -1.16
CA LEU A 38 -21.02 2.78 -1.43
C LEU A 38 -20.30 3.34 -2.65
N ALA A 39 -21.07 3.91 -3.58
CA ALA A 39 -20.55 4.71 -4.68
C ALA A 39 -20.09 6.08 -4.15
N ILE A 40 -18.84 6.46 -4.42
CA ILE A 40 -18.27 7.72 -3.94
C ILE A 40 -17.68 8.54 -5.09
N LYS A 41 -17.86 9.86 -5.04
CA LYS A 41 -17.29 10.81 -6.00
C LYS A 41 -15.82 11.09 -5.69
N GLN A 42 -15.54 11.29 -4.41
CA GLN A 42 -14.22 11.65 -3.92
C GLN A 42 -13.96 11.16 -2.49
N TYR A 43 -12.69 11.07 -2.14
CA TYR A 43 -12.22 10.79 -0.79
C TYR A 43 -10.95 11.59 -0.46
N ARG A 44 -10.68 11.77 0.82
CA ARG A 44 -9.38 12.26 1.34
C ARG A 44 -9.18 11.83 2.79
N SER A 45 -7.95 11.92 3.27
CA SER A 45 -7.64 11.65 4.69
C SER A 45 -8.30 12.69 5.60
N ALA A 46 -8.88 12.24 6.70
CA ALA A 46 -9.47 13.07 7.74
C ALA A 46 -8.83 12.77 9.11
N PRO A 47 -9.02 13.65 10.12
CA PRO A 47 -8.59 13.39 11.49
C PRO A 47 -9.11 12.08 12.05
N ASN A 48 -8.53 11.63 13.17
CA ASN A 48 -8.97 10.46 13.95
C ASN A 48 -8.97 9.12 13.18
N ASN A 49 -8.13 9.00 12.15
CA ASN A 49 -8.02 7.82 11.29
C ASN A 49 -9.32 7.52 10.53
N HIS A 50 -9.94 8.56 9.97
CA HIS A 50 -11.09 8.44 9.06
C HIS A 50 -10.72 8.85 7.63
N TRP A 51 -11.47 8.30 6.68
CA TRP A 51 -11.67 8.91 5.38
C TRP A 51 -12.81 9.90 5.46
N GLU A 52 -12.64 11.09 4.90
CA GLU A 52 -13.77 11.89 4.44
C GLU A 52 -14.14 11.37 3.04
N ILE A 53 -15.41 11.06 2.82
CA ILE A 53 -15.94 10.58 1.57
C ILE A 53 -17.09 11.47 1.11
N GLN A 54 -17.24 11.65 -0.19
CA GLN A 54 -18.44 12.22 -0.77
C GLN A 54 -19.21 11.15 -1.52
N LEU A 55 -20.43 10.86 -1.08
CA LEU A 55 -21.32 9.89 -1.74
C LEU A 55 -21.79 10.40 -3.11
N GLU A 56 -21.99 9.49 -4.06
CA GLU A 56 -22.62 9.84 -5.34
C GLU A 56 -24.08 10.26 -5.15
N THR A 57 -24.82 9.45 -4.39
CA THR A 57 -26.20 9.70 -3.99
C THR A 57 -26.22 10.19 -2.55
N PRO A 58 -26.82 11.36 -2.26
CA PRO A 58 -26.96 11.84 -0.89
C PRO A 58 -27.70 10.83 -0.02
N ARG A 59 -27.30 10.75 1.25
CA ARG A 59 -28.01 10.00 2.29
C ARG A 59 -28.44 10.99 3.36
N ASP A 60 -29.71 10.95 3.74
CA ASP A 60 -30.30 11.85 4.75
C ASP A 60 -30.01 13.35 4.46
N GLY A 61 -30.03 13.73 3.18
CA GLY A 61 -29.75 15.09 2.72
C GLY A 61 -28.26 15.49 2.72
N MET A 62 -27.36 14.60 3.14
CA MET A 62 -25.92 14.84 3.20
C MET A 62 -25.14 14.04 2.16
N THR A 63 -24.12 14.66 1.56
CA THR A 63 -23.19 13.97 0.65
C THR A 63 -21.86 13.65 1.31
N THR A 64 -21.40 14.46 2.27
CA THR A 64 -20.13 14.26 2.97
C THR A 64 -20.33 13.39 4.20
N TRP A 65 -19.53 12.34 4.29
CA TRP A 65 -19.55 11.37 5.39
C TRP A 65 -18.13 10.94 5.75
N PHE A 66 -17.99 10.22 6.87
CA PHE A 66 -16.73 9.74 7.39
C PHE A 66 -16.76 8.25 7.66
N ALA A 67 -15.70 7.55 7.24
CA ALA A 67 -15.53 6.12 7.46
C ALA A 67 -14.21 5.84 8.17
N PHE A 68 -14.23 5.01 9.21
CA PHE A 68 -13.00 4.63 9.90
C PHE A 68 -12.10 3.78 9.00
N ILE A 69 -10.84 4.18 8.83
CA ILE A 69 -9.94 3.67 7.77
C ILE A 69 -9.76 2.16 7.84
N SER A 70 -9.63 1.59 9.04
CA SER A 70 -9.38 0.14 9.18
C SER A 70 -10.64 -0.72 9.00
N HIS A 71 -11.82 -0.12 8.84
CA HIS A 71 -13.08 -0.87 8.63
C HIS A 71 -13.50 -0.92 7.16
N VAL A 72 -12.85 -0.15 6.30
CA VAL A 72 -13.28 0.01 4.91
C VAL A 72 -12.09 -0.05 3.97
N GLU A 73 -12.40 -0.39 2.73
CA GLU A 73 -11.49 -0.30 1.61
C GLU A 73 -12.07 0.67 0.59
N ILE A 74 -11.24 1.56 0.06
CA ILE A 74 -11.59 2.39 -1.10
C ILE A 74 -10.75 1.93 -2.28
N PHE A 75 -11.39 1.79 -3.44
CA PHE A 75 -10.73 1.43 -4.70
C PHE A 75 -11.40 2.14 -5.88
N VAL A 76 -10.61 2.35 -6.94
CA VAL A 76 -11.01 2.96 -8.21
C VAL A 76 -11.20 1.87 -9.28
N ASP A 77 -10.36 0.83 -9.24
CA ASP A 77 -10.40 -0.35 -10.09
C ASP A 77 -10.38 -1.61 -9.20
N GLN A 78 -11.50 -2.33 -9.19
CA GLN A 78 -11.68 -3.57 -8.43
C GLN A 78 -10.64 -4.66 -8.74
N ASN A 79 -9.97 -4.58 -9.90
CA ASN A 79 -9.00 -5.56 -10.35
C ASN A 79 -7.54 -5.12 -10.11
N PHE A 80 -7.28 -3.85 -9.81
CA PHE A 80 -5.91 -3.33 -9.73
C PHE A 80 -5.06 -4.10 -8.72
N LYS A 81 -5.57 -4.26 -7.49
CA LYS A 81 -4.87 -4.98 -6.41
C LYS A 81 -4.66 -6.46 -6.75
N GLN A 82 -5.65 -7.11 -7.36
CA GLN A 82 -5.51 -8.50 -7.80
C GLN A 82 -4.42 -8.65 -8.87
N ASN A 83 -4.38 -7.74 -9.85
CA ASN A 83 -3.36 -7.72 -10.89
C ASN A 83 -1.96 -7.49 -10.29
N LEU A 84 -1.83 -6.50 -9.39
CA LEU A 84 -0.60 -6.19 -8.68
C LEU A 84 -0.07 -7.40 -7.90
N VAL A 85 -0.94 -8.09 -7.14
CA VAL A 85 -0.59 -9.30 -6.39
C VAL A 85 -0.19 -10.44 -7.31
N ASN A 86 -0.91 -10.63 -8.43
CA ASN A 86 -0.60 -11.67 -9.41
C ASN A 86 0.79 -11.46 -10.01
N ILE A 87 1.13 -10.22 -10.39
CA ILE A 87 2.45 -9.86 -10.95
C ILE A 87 3.55 -10.15 -9.92
N ALA A 88 3.38 -9.71 -8.66
CA ALA A 88 4.38 -9.95 -7.62
C ALA A 88 4.56 -11.45 -7.32
N THR A 89 3.45 -12.20 -7.30
CA THR A 89 3.46 -13.65 -7.08
C THR A 89 4.16 -14.38 -8.23
N GLN A 90 3.93 -13.97 -9.47
CA GLN A 90 4.63 -14.52 -10.63
C GLN A 90 6.13 -14.31 -10.55
N GLU A 91 6.60 -13.13 -10.11
CA GLU A 91 8.04 -12.90 -9.93
C GLU A 91 8.61 -13.73 -8.78
N TRP A 92 7.87 -13.88 -7.68
CA TRP A 92 8.28 -14.78 -6.59
C TRP A 92 8.42 -16.24 -7.06
N GLU A 93 7.48 -16.72 -7.89
CA GLU A 93 7.55 -18.04 -8.52
C GLU A 93 8.68 -18.15 -9.56
N PHE A 94 8.92 -17.10 -10.35
CA PHE A 94 10.04 -17.01 -11.29
C PHE A 94 11.37 -17.21 -10.57
N PHE A 95 11.58 -16.50 -9.47
CA PHE A 95 12.73 -16.65 -8.56
C PHE A 95 12.74 -17.94 -7.73
N LYS A 96 11.88 -18.91 -8.08
CA LYS A 96 11.74 -20.22 -7.42
C LYS A 96 11.56 -20.07 -5.91
N LYS A 97 10.70 -19.13 -5.51
CA LYS A 97 10.36 -18.84 -4.12
C LYS A 97 11.57 -18.41 -3.28
N GLY A 98 12.42 -17.54 -3.83
CA GLY A 98 13.62 -17.03 -3.15
C GLY A 98 14.89 -17.87 -3.34
N LYS A 99 14.79 -19.03 -4.01
CA LYS A 99 15.91 -19.97 -4.18
C LYS A 99 16.91 -19.53 -5.25
N ARG A 100 16.48 -18.75 -6.24
CA ARG A 100 17.35 -18.22 -7.30
C ARG A 100 17.83 -16.81 -6.98
N LYS A 101 19.06 -16.49 -7.33
CA LYS A 101 19.77 -15.26 -6.92
C LYS A 101 20.03 -14.32 -8.08
N GLU A 102 20.15 -13.05 -7.75
CA GLU A 102 20.23 -11.93 -8.69
C GLU A 102 21.39 -11.98 -9.68
N ARG A 103 22.44 -12.77 -9.42
CA ARG A 103 23.60 -12.94 -10.33
C ARG A 103 23.52 -14.20 -11.20
N GLU A 104 22.53 -15.06 -11.00
CA GLU A 104 22.33 -16.26 -11.81
C GLU A 104 21.81 -15.90 -13.21
N ASP A 105 22.18 -16.70 -14.21
CA ASP A 105 21.72 -16.50 -15.58
C ASP A 105 20.21 -16.68 -15.71
N GLY A 106 19.60 -15.76 -16.46
CA GLY A 106 18.14 -15.60 -16.57
C GLY A 106 17.57 -14.64 -15.53
N PHE A 107 18.18 -14.51 -14.34
CA PHE A 107 17.67 -13.69 -13.25
C PHE A 107 18.19 -12.26 -13.27
N TRP A 108 19.49 -12.07 -13.56
CA TRP A 108 20.03 -10.72 -13.69
C TRP A 108 19.39 -9.98 -14.87
N GLN A 109 19.17 -10.66 -16.00
CA GLN A 109 18.46 -10.09 -17.16
C GLN A 109 17.03 -9.69 -16.80
N ARG A 110 16.34 -10.50 -15.98
CA ARG A 110 15.00 -10.16 -15.48
C ARG A 110 15.03 -8.89 -14.63
N ILE A 111 16.02 -8.73 -13.77
CA ILE A 111 16.17 -7.53 -12.94
C ILE A 111 16.47 -6.28 -13.80
N VAL A 112 17.26 -6.42 -14.86
CA VAL A 112 17.45 -5.33 -15.85
C VAL A 112 16.11 -4.84 -16.41
N THR A 113 15.13 -5.73 -16.66
CA THR A 113 13.80 -5.30 -17.14
C THR A 113 13.07 -4.42 -16.12
N TYR A 114 13.28 -4.63 -14.81
CA TYR A 114 12.67 -3.78 -13.79
C TYR A 114 13.17 -2.34 -13.91
N TRP A 115 14.50 -2.18 -14.07
CA TRP A 115 15.13 -0.88 -14.22
C TRP A 115 14.71 -0.16 -15.50
N LYS A 116 14.71 -0.86 -16.64
CA LYS A 116 14.38 -0.29 -17.95
C LYS A 116 12.90 0.08 -18.03
N GLU A 117 11.99 -0.85 -17.75
CA GLU A 117 10.55 -0.64 -17.93
C GLU A 117 9.97 0.34 -16.89
N ALA A 118 10.45 0.29 -15.65
CA ALA A 118 9.84 1.08 -14.57
C ALA A 118 10.52 2.42 -14.31
N LEU A 119 11.81 2.55 -14.62
CA LEU A 119 12.59 3.74 -14.25
C LEU A 119 13.36 4.34 -15.43
N ASN A 120 13.23 3.76 -16.64
CA ASN A 120 13.98 4.17 -17.82
C ASN A 120 15.50 4.25 -17.58
N ARG A 121 16.03 3.36 -16.73
CA ARG A 121 17.46 3.27 -16.45
C ARG A 121 18.09 2.18 -17.31
N ASN A 122 18.95 2.60 -18.23
CA ASN A 122 19.69 1.72 -19.14
C ASN A 122 21.15 1.50 -18.71
N ASP A 123 21.57 2.11 -17.61
CA ASP A 123 22.92 2.01 -17.07
C ASP A 123 23.13 0.77 -16.18
N ILE A 124 22.05 0.11 -15.78
CA ILE A 124 22.09 -1.20 -15.12
C ILE A 124 21.75 -2.26 -16.18
N ASP A 125 22.77 -2.80 -16.85
CA ASP A 125 22.56 -3.70 -18.01
C ASP A 125 23.47 -4.94 -18.02
N THR A 126 24.29 -5.13 -16.99
CA THR A 126 25.12 -6.32 -16.84
C THR A 126 24.86 -7.04 -15.53
N ARG A 127 25.28 -8.31 -15.45
CA ARG A 127 25.29 -9.09 -14.20
C ARG A 127 26.03 -8.37 -13.07
N PHE A 128 27.13 -7.67 -13.41
CA PHE A 128 27.91 -6.92 -12.43
C PHE A 128 27.11 -5.74 -11.88
N ASP A 129 26.43 -4.97 -12.74
CA ASP A 129 25.65 -3.81 -12.31
C ASP A 129 24.49 -4.23 -11.40
N VAL A 130 23.73 -5.25 -11.82
CA VAL A 130 22.62 -5.82 -11.03
C VAL A 130 23.09 -6.25 -9.65
N GLY A 131 24.24 -6.92 -9.57
CA GLY A 131 24.78 -7.43 -8.31
C GLY A 131 25.38 -6.36 -7.39
N ASN A 132 25.45 -5.09 -7.81
CA ASN A 132 26.03 -3.99 -7.02
C ASN A 132 25.04 -2.85 -6.76
N VAL A 133 23.86 -2.86 -7.38
CA VAL A 133 22.84 -1.83 -7.21
C VAL A 133 21.58 -2.44 -6.60
N PRO A 134 21.18 -2.04 -5.37
CA PRO A 134 19.97 -2.55 -4.74
C PRO A 134 18.73 -2.28 -5.59
N TRP A 135 18.00 -3.35 -5.94
CA TRP A 135 16.89 -3.29 -6.91
C TRP A 135 15.50 -3.45 -6.28
N SER A 136 15.40 -3.50 -4.95
CA SER A 136 14.11 -3.64 -4.25
C SER A 136 13.08 -2.54 -4.61
N ALA A 137 13.52 -1.28 -4.72
CA ALA A 137 12.61 -0.19 -5.09
C ALA A 137 12.28 -0.18 -6.59
N ALA A 138 13.21 -0.63 -7.43
CA ALA A 138 12.96 -0.85 -8.85
C ALA A 138 11.91 -1.96 -9.05
N PHE A 139 11.98 -3.04 -8.27
CA PHE A 139 10.97 -4.10 -8.26
C PHE A 139 9.58 -3.56 -7.89
N ILE A 140 9.45 -2.82 -6.78
CA ILE A 140 8.16 -2.21 -6.39
C ILE A 140 7.64 -1.25 -7.46
N SER A 141 8.51 -0.39 -7.99
CA SER A 141 8.16 0.51 -9.09
C SER A 141 7.70 -0.24 -10.34
N TRP A 142 8.34 -1.38 -10.64
CA TRP A 142 8.01 -2.22 -11.79
C TRP A 142 6.67 -2.92 -11.61
N ILE A 143 6.40 -3.60 -10.50
CA ILE A 143 5.10 -4.25 -10.28
C ILE A 143 3.95 -3.21 -10.30
N MET A 144 4.17 -2.00 -9.78
CA MET A 144 3.20 -0.90 -9.86
C MET A 144 3.00 -0.41 -11.29
N THR A 145 4.07 -0.30 -12.08
CA THR A 145 3.98 0.00 -13.53
C THR A 145 3.18 -1.05 -14.26
N LYS A 146 3.50 -2.34 -14.07
CA LYS A 146 2.84 -3.45 -14.76
C LYS A 146 1.37 -3.60 -14.36
N ALA A 147 1.01 -3.22 -13.13
CA ALA A 147 -0.37 -3.20 -12.67
C ALA A 147 -1.18 -2.02 -13.22
N GLY A 148 -0.56 -1.04 -13.90
CA GLY A 148 -1.25 0.13 -14.48
C GLY A 148 -1.22 1.39 -13.63
N ALA A 149 -0.27 1.52 -12.70
CA ALA A 149 -0.08 2.71 -11.86
C ALA A 149 1.17 3.53 -12.21
N ALA A 150 1.69 3.42 -13.45
CA ALA A 150 2.94 4.08 -13.85
C ALA A 150 2.90 5.62 -13.69
N ASP A 151 1.73 6.21 -13.90
CA ASP A 151 1.41 7.64 -13.78
C ASP A 151 0.79 8.02 -12.43
N LYS A 152 0.40 7.03 -11.61
CA LYS A 152 -0.29 7.24 -10.32
C LYS A 152 0.63 7.03 -9.11
N PHE A 153 1.60 6.12 -9.22
CA PHE A 153 2.60 5.82 -8.20
C PHE A 153 3.88 6.62 -8.43
N LYS A 154 4.47 7.17 -7.35
CA LYS A 154 5.73 7.92 -7.42
C LYS A 154 6.92 6.98 -7.55
N ARG A 155 7.07 6.36 -8.72
CA ARG A 155 8.15 5.42 -9.04
C ARG A 155 9.51 6.06 -8.83
N ASP A 156 10.41 5.33 -8.20
CA ASP A 156 11.78 5.76 -7.94
C ASP A 156 12.68 4.56 -7.60
N ALA A 157 13.99 4.72 -7.77
CA ALA A 157 15.00 3.77 -7.33
C ALA A 157 15.16 3.75 -5.78
N SER A 158 14.48 4.63 -5.05
CA SER A 158 14.53 4.76 -3.60
C SER A 158 13.15 4.61 -2.95
N HIS A 159 13.04 3.68 -2.00
CA HIS A 159 11.83 3.48 -1.18
C HIS A 159 11.37 4.76 -0.48
N SER A 160 12.32 5.54 0.05
CA SER A 160 12.01 6.77 0.79
C SER A 160 11.26 7.80 -0.05
N VAL A 161 11.40 7.79 -1.38
CA VAL A 161 10.75 8.76 -2.27
C VAL A 161 9.24 8.57 -2.27
N TYR A 162 8.74 7.35 -2.54
CA TYR A 162 7.30 7.10 -2.52
C TYR A 162 6.71 7.01 -1.12
N ILE A 163 7.50 6.62 -0.09
CA ILE A 163 7.03 6.75 1.30
C ILE A 163 6.74 8.22 1.60
N ARG A 164 7.70 9.11 1.38
CA ARG A 164 7.55 10.55 1.64
C ARG A 164 6.44 11.19 0.82
N ASP A 165 6.30 10.83 -0.46
CA ASP A 165 5.21 11.29 -1.32
C ASP A 165 3.85 10.89 -0.74
N SER A 166 3.71 9.64 -0.30
CA SER A 166 2.47 9.11 0.31
C SER A 166 2.18 9.76 1.67
N VAL A 167 3.21 10.03 2.49
CA VAL A 167 3.08 10.79 3.75
C VAL A 167 2.61 12.21 3.48
N LYS A 168 3.22 12.88 2.48
CA LYS A 168 2.85 14.24 2.09
C LYS A 168 1.40 14.31 1.61
N LYS A 169 0.98 13.39 0.73
CA LYS A 169 -0.41 13.31 0.25
C LYS A 169 -1.42 13.14 1.38
N ARG A 170 -1.09 12.35 2.41
CA ARG A 170 -1.93 12.24 3.62
C ARG A 170 -2.01 13.57 4.37
N LYS A 171 -0.86 14.18 4.69
CA LYS A 171 -0.78 15.42 5.48
C LYS A 171 -1.47 16.59 4.80
N ASP A 172 -1.33 16.69 3.49
CA ASP A 172 -1.97 17.72 2.67
C ASP A 172 -3.45 17.40 2.36
N GLN A 173 -3.96 16.26 2.82
CA GLN A 173 -5.32 15.79 2.58
C GLN A 173 -5.71 15.81 1.09
N VAL A 174 -4.78 15.36 0.24
CA VAL A 174 -4.97 15.37 -1.22
C VAL A 174 -6.20 14.54 -1.58
N ILE A 175 -7.12 15.18 -2.29
CA ILE A 175 -8.35 14.55 -2.79
C ILE A 175 -7.98 13.48 -3.80
N ASN A 176 -8.59 12.29 -3.67
CA ASN A 176 -8.42 11.15 -4.55
C ASN A 176 -6.95 10.70 -4.72
N ALA A 177 -6.12 10.90 -3.69
CA ALA A 177 -4.75 10.43 -3.72
C ALA A 177 -4.72 8.88 -3.83
N PRO A 178 -4.07 8.31 -4.87
CA PRO A 178 -4.08 6.87 -5.10
C PRO A 178 -3.28 6.08 -4.05
N PHE A 179 -2.33 6.75 -3.41
CA PHE A 179 -1.49 6.18 -2.37
C PHE A 179 -1.28 7.22 -1.26
N VAL A 180 -1.48 6.79 -0.02
CA VAL A 180 -1.21 7.61 1.17
C VAL A 180 -0.65 6.74 2.30
N ALA A 181 0.24 7.30 3.11
CA ALA A 181 0.95 6.55 4.13
C ALA A 181 0.40 6.80 5.53
N PHE A 182 0.41 5.77 6.37
CA PHE A 182 0.07 5.82 7.79
C PHE A 182 1.23 5.30 8.62
N LYS A 183 1.29 5.68 9.89
CA LYS A 183 2.17 5.03 10.85
C LYS A 183 1.73 3.56 10.99
N ILE A 184 2.70 2.70 11.27
CA ILE A 184 2.48 1.24 11.32
C ILE A 184 1.38 0.81 12.31
N ASP A 185 1.16 1.59 13.36
CA ASP A 185 0.23 1.35 14.47
C ASP A 185 -1.14 2.02 14.27
N GLU A 186 -1.31 2.85 13.23
CA GLU A 186 -2.57 3.56 12.98
C GLU A 186 -3.58 2.72 12.19
N VAL A 187 -3.12 1.86 11.28
CA VAL A 187 -3.99 1.15 10.32
C VAL A 187 -3.65 -0.33 10.22
N THR A 188 -4.64 -1.11 9.80
CA THR A 188 -4.43 -2.51 9.42
C THR A 188 -3.95 -2.57 7.96
N PRO A 189 -2.80 -3.19 7.66
CA PRO A 189 -2.41 -3.46 6.28
C PRO A 189 -3.39 -4.42 5.60
N GLU A 190 -3.75 -4.11 4.37
CA GLU A 190 -4.62 -4.93 3.52
C GLU A 190 -3.86 -5.40 2.27
N ILE A 191 -4.42 -6.39 1.59
CA ILE A 191 -3.88 -6.88 0.32
C ILE A 191 -3.72 -5.70 -0.66
N GLY A 192 -2.57 -5.61 -1.33
CA GLY A 192 -2.24 -4.52 -2.25
C GLY A 192 -1.55 -3.31 -1.61
N ASP A 193 -1.51 -3.21 -0.28
CA ASP A 193 -0.78 -2.16 0.44
C ASP A 193 0.73 -2.47 0.47
N LEU A 194 1.55 -1.46 0.76
CA LEU A 194 2.98 -1.64 1.06
C LEU A 194 3.21 -1.51 2.56
N VAL A 195 4.04 -2.39 3.13
CA VAL A 195 4.59 -2.23 4.48
C VAL A 195 6.08 -1.93 4.40
N CYS A 196 6.53 -0.93 5.15
CA CYS A 196 7.87 -0.38 5.01
C CYS A 196 8.62 -0.36 6.35
N ALA A 197 9.93 -0.57 6.28
CA ALA A 197 10.87 -0.46 7.38
C ALA A 197 12.08 0.38 6.96
N PRO A 198 12.63 1.23 7.84
CA PRO A 198 13.94 1.83 7.61
C PRO A 198 15.03 0.77 7.75
N ARG A 199 16.14 0.99 7.05
CA ARG A 199 17.38 0.20 7.17
C ARG A 199 18.52 1.02 7.77
N GLN A 200 18.19 2.15 8.38
CA GLN A 200 19.12 3.03 9.10
C GLN A 200 18.44 3.55 10.39
N SER A 201 19.24 3.98 11.36
CA SER A 201 18.74 4.57 12.60
C SER A 201 18.16 5.97 12.40
N GLY A 202 17.32 6.42 13.35
CA GLY A 202 16.79 7.79 13.40
C GLY A 202 15.70 8.12 12.37
N VAL A 203 15.23 7.14 11.60
CA VAL A 203 14.13 7.35 10.63
C VAL A 203 12.79 7.13 11.32
N THR A 204 11.89 8.08 11.11
CA THR A 204 10.51 8.09 11.59
C THR A 204 9.55 8.39 10.44
N TYR A 205 8.25 8.25 10.69
CA TYR A 205 7.18 8.62 9.75
C TYR A 205 7.32 10.06 9.22
N ASP A 206 7.82 10.97 10.05
CA ASP A 206 7.94 12.39 9.73
C ASP A 206 9.27 12.78 9.08
N THR A 207 10.16 11.80 8.81
CA THR A 207 11.46 12.08 8.18
C THR A 207 11.29 12.59 6.76
N ASN A 208 11.73 13.84 6.54
CA ASN A 208 11.51 14.60 5.30
C ASN A 208 12.75 14.69 4.39
N LYS A 209 13.83 13.97 4.70
CA LYS A 209 15.03 13.80 3.84
C LYS A 209 15.04 12.38 3.25
N ASN A 210 15.95 12.11 2.32
CA ASN A 210 16.12 10.75 1.80
C ASN A 210 16.73 9.84 2.89
N TYR A 211 16.35 8.57 2.87
CA TYR A 211 16.84 7.58 3.83
C TYR A 211 16.83 6.16 3.25
N ILE A 212 17.69 5.30 3.77
CA ILE A 212 17.72 3.89 3.41
C ILE A 212 16.52 3.20 4.05
N SER A 213 15.69 2.58 3.22
CA SER A 213 14.46 1.89 3.63
C SER A 213 14.13 0.77 2.67
N HIS A 214 13.11 -0.01 3.01
CA HIS A 214 12.62 -1.12 2.22
C HIS A 214 11.12 -1.30 2.44
N CYS A 215 10.39 -1.50 1.37
CA CYS A 215 8.97 -1.78 1.36
C CYS A 215 8.70 -3.10 0.62
N ASP A 216 7.73 -3.84 1.15
CA ASP A 216 7.24 -5.10 0.60
C ASP A 216 5.72 -4.99 0.37
N LEU A 217 5.21 -5.66 -0.67
CA LEU A 217 3.79 -5.67 -1.03
C LEU A 217 3.04 -6.72 -0.21
N VAL A 218 1.92 -6.34 0.42
CA VAL A 218 0.99 -7.28 1.04
C VAL A 218 0.24 -8.07 -0.04
N VAL A 219 0.40 -9.39 -0.06
CA VAL A 219 -0.18 -10.28 -1.08
C VAL A 219 -1.26 -11.21 -0.55
N ALA A 220 -1.26 -11.48 0.75
CA ALA A 220 -2.30 -12.27 1.39
C ALA A 220 -2.54 -11.78 2.82
N LYS A 221 -3.76 -11.99 3.30
CA LYS A 221 -4.14 -11.68 4.68
C LYS A 221 -4.96 -12.82 5.26
N ARG A 222 -4.62 -13.21 6.49
CA ARG A 222 -5.31 -14.21 7.30
C ARG A 222 -5.52 -13.65 8.71
N THR A 223 -6.16 -14.42 9.59
CA THR A 223 -6.33 -14.01 10.98
C THR A 223 -4.98 -13.76 11.64
N ASN A 224 -4.77 -12.52 12.11
CA ASN A 224 -3.56 -12.07 12.81
C ASN A 224 -2.24 -12.20 12.02
N GLU A 225 -2.29 -12.32 10.69
CA GLU A 225 -1.08 -12.36 9.88
C GLU A 225 -1.30 -11.91 8.44
N ILE A 226 -0.24 -11.42 7.83
CA ILE A 226 -0.17 -11.03 6.42
C ILE A 226 1.05 -11.66 5.77
N ASP A 227 0.96 -11.99 4.49
CA ASP A 227 2.13 -12.31 3.68
C ASP A 227 2.52 -11.11 2.84
N ILE A 228 3.83 -10.87 2.78
CA ILE A 228 4.43 -9.77 2.04
C ILE A 228 5.46 -10.31 1.05
N ILE A 229 5.50 -9.75 -0.17
CA ILE A 229 6.49 -10.07 -1.19
C ILE A 229 7.35 -8.85 -1.47
N GLY A 230 8.67 -9.06 -1.44
CA GLY A 230 9.69 -8.05 -1.66
C GLY A 230 10.78 -8.52 -2.61
N GLY A 231 11.28 -7.60 -3.43
CA GLY A 231 12.47 -7.81 -4.27
C GLY A 231 13.76 -7.50 -3.51
N ASN A 232 14.87 -8.08 -3.94
CA ASN A 232 16.22 -7.90 -3.37
C ASN A 232 16.26 -8.11 -1.84
N VAL A 233 15.61 -9.17 -1.37
CA VAL A 233 15.77 -9.71 -0.02
C VAL A 233 16.54 -11.02 -0.15
N SER A 234 17.70 -11.11 0.49
CA SER A 234 18.64 -12.21 0.27
C SER A 234 18.91 -12.46 -1.22
N ASP A 235 19.12 -11.35 -1.96
CA ASP A 235 19.46 -11.30 -3.37
C ASP A 235 18.42 -11.97 -4.29
N SER A 236 17.14 -11.95 -3.89
CA SER A 236 16.04 -12.62 -4.60
C SER A 236 14.70 -11.90 -4.40
N VAL A 237 13.64 -12.39 -5.06
CA VAL A 237 12.25 -12.08 -4.70
C VAL A 237 11.80 -13.10 -3.66
N THR A 238 11.38 -12.62 -2.49
CA THR A 238 11.02 -13.49 -1.36
C THR A 238 9.66 -13.14 -0.78
N GLN A 239 9.04 -14.12 -0.11
CA GLN A 239 7.85 -13.91 0.69
C GLN A 239 8.21 -14.00 2.17
N LYS A 240 7.57 -13.17 2.99
CA LYS A 240 7.63 -13.23 4.44
C LYS A 240 6.24 -13.15 5.03
N THR A 241 5.98 -13.86 6.11
CA THR A 241 4.77 -13.68 6.91
C THR A 241 5.06 -12.73 8.07
N LEU A 242 4.26 -11.67 8.22
CA LEU A 242 4.28 -10.79 9.39
C LEU A 242 3.11 -11.10 10.31
N LYS A 243 3.37 -11.08 11.62
CA LYS A 243 2.34 -11.20 12.64
C LYS A 243 1.66 -9.85 12.91
N LEU A 244 0.35 -9.89 13.04
CA LEU A 244 -0.48 -8.78 13.51
C LEU A 244 -0.94 -9.04 14.96
N ASP A 245 -1.21 -7.98 15.70
CA ASP A 245 -1.92 -8.07 16.98
C ASP A 245 -3.43 -8.24 16.77
N THR A 246 -4.18 -8.33 17.87
CA THR A 246 -5.65 -8.49 17.86
C THR A 246 -6.38 -7.27 17.29
N ASN A 247 -5.72 -6.11 17.19
CA ASN A 247 -6.24 -4.89 16.59
C ASN A 247 -5.84 -4.75 15.11
N GLY A 248 -5.18 -5.76 14.55
CA GLY A 248 -4.72 -5.79 13.17
C GLY A 248 -3.46 -4.97 12.90
N LYS A 249 -2.73 -4.52 13.93
CA LYS A 249 -1.48 -3.76 13.78
C LYS A 249 -0.29 -4.68 13.66
N VAL A 250 0.74 -4.28 12.92
CA VAL A 250 1.94 -5.11 12.75
C VAL A 250 2.66 -5.23 14.09
N LYS A 251 2.74 -6.46 14.60
CA LYS A 251 3.43 -6.83 15.86
C LYS A 251 4.80 -7.48 15.61
N ASP A 252 5.05 -7.93 14.39
CA ASP A 252 6.33 -8.50 13.99
C ASP A 252 7.50 -7.54 14.28
N THR A 253 8.54 -8.01 14.96
CA THR A 253 9.70 -7.20 15.38
C THR A 253 10.97 -7.49 14.60
N THR A 254 10.88 -8.27 13.52
CA THR A 254 12.07 -8.65 12.74
C THR A 254 12.71 -7.49 12.00
N ARG A 255 11.96 -6.39 11.82
CA ARG A 255 12.41 -5.10 11.33
C ARG A 255 11.65 -4.01 12.09
N PRO A 256 12.18 -2.79 12.19
CA PRO A 256 11.46 -1.65 12.77
C PRO A 256 10.41 -1.13 11.78
N TRP A 257 9.38 -1.92 11.47
CA TRP A 257 8.28 -1.51 10.60
C TRP A 257 7.67 -0.20 11.10
N PHE A 258 7.46 0.77 10.22
CA PHE A 258 7.09 2.14 10.64
C PHE A 258 6.01 2.78 9.78
N VAL A 259 5.79 2.28 8.57
CA VAL A 259 4.82 2.83 7.61
C VAL A 259 4.01 1.73 6.94
N VAL A 260 2.72 2.01 6.76
CA VAL A 260 1.84 1.33 5.81
C VAL A 260 1.46 2.33 4.72
N ILE A 261 1.74 2.06 3.45
CA ILE A 261 1.22 2.83 2.33
C ILE A 261 -0.09 2.15 1.89
N LYS A 262 -1.21 2.80 2.13
CA LYS A 262 -2.53 2.36 1.67
C LYS A 262 -2.64 2.58 0.17
N ASN A 263 -3.01 1.53 -0.53
CA ASN A 263 -3.31 1.53 -1.96
C ASN A 263 -4.82 1.71 -2.16
N LEU A 264 -5.20 2.81 -2.81
CA LEU A 264 -6.59 3.24 -3.01
C LEU A 264 -6.99 3.17 -4.49
N LEU A 265 -6.16 2.52 -5.31
CA LEU A 265 -6.47 2.14 -6.69
C LEU A 265 -7.32 0.88 -6.72
#